data_AF-A0A841BXC0-F1
#
_entry.id   AF-A0A841BXC0-F1
#
_cell.length_a   1.000
_cell.length_b   1.000
_cell.length_c   1.000
_cell.angle_alpha   90.00
_cell.angle_beta   90.00
_cell.angle_gamma   90.00
#
_symmetry.space_group_name_H-M   'P 1'
#
loop_
_entity.id
_entity.type
_entity.pdbx_description
1 polymer ?
#
loop_
_entity_poly.entity_id
_entity_poly.type
_entity_poly.pdbx_seq_one_letter_code
_entity_poly.pdbx_strand_id
1 'polypeptide(L)'
;MTTEAYLHRLGHDHEEPTVDYLFALHRAQVERVPYENLEIILGRPTTIASGESTGRIVAGRGGYCYHLNGAFGALLRELGFTVRTHVGGVHRLGAEPVGANGNHAVLTVEGLPTAECPDGIWFVDAGLGDAIHEPLPARTGEYRQGPFTYRLDPSAVAVPGWHFTHAPGGSFGGMDFDAAAVAGIERFAPDHAELSAPGSHFTKMVVCQRRDSLGAHILRDARLTRWDAAGKAHLDLRHAVEWRAVWADVFGIVLTPDEVDRLWPDAVKRTEIWLAEQATEAS
;
A
#
# COMPACT_ATOMS: atom_id res chain seq x y z
N MET A 1 9.36 -18.01 -8.81
CA MET A 1 10.53 -17.20 -8.44
C MET A 1 10.76 -17.39 -6.96
N THR A 2 12.01 -17.43 -6.51
CA THR A 2 12.38 -17.94 -5.20
C THR A 2 12.23 -16.89 -4.09
N THR A 3 11.96 -17.35 -2.87
CA THR A 3 12.03 -16.60 -1.61
C THR A 3 13.30 -15.73 -1.56
N GLU A 4 14.45 -16.29 -1.95
CA GLU A 4 15.75 -15.61 -2.01
C GLU A 4 15.76 -14.36 -2.89
N ALA A 5 15.13 -14.39 -4.06
CA ALA A 5 15.10 -13.24 -4.95
C ALA A 5 14.26 -12.09 -4.36
N TYR A 6 13.19 -12.42 -3.64
CA TYR A 6 12.38 -11.43 -2.94
C TYR A 6 13.15 -10.87 -1.74
N LEU A 7 13.80 -11.71 -0.93
CA LEU A 7 14.66 -11.26 0.16
C LEU A 7 15.79 -10.34 -0.32
N HIS A 8 16.45 -10.69 -1.43
CA HIS A 8 17.45 -9.83 -2.08
C HIS A 8 16.85 -8.48 -2.51
N ARG A 9 15.62 -8.47 -3.06
CA ARG A 9 14.90 -7.24 -3.40
C ARG A 9 14.63 -6.35 -2.17
N LEU A 10 14.43 -6.96 -1.02
CA LEU A 10 14.28 -6.29 0.28
C LEU A 10 15.62 -5.95 0.94
N GLY A 11 16.73 -6.54 0.49
CA GLY A 11 18.05 -6.36 1.07
C GLY A 11 18.22 -7.10 2.40
N HIS A 12 17.57 -8.24 2.55
CA HIS A 12 17.67 -9.13 3.70
C HIS A 12 18.15 -10.52 3.28
N ASP A 13 18.79 -11.22 4.21
CA ASP A 13 19.05 -12.65 4.11
C ASP A 13 17.94 -13.42 4.81
N HIS A 14 17.88 -14.75 4.60
CA HIS A 14 16.92 -15.60 5.30
C HIS A 14 17.32 -15.72 6.79
N GLU A 15 16.40 -15.34 7.68
CA GLU A 15 16.51 -15.53 9.13
C GLU A 15 15.29 -16.28 9.72
N GLU A 16 15.43 -16.76 10.96
CA GLU A 16 14.33 -17.40 11.69
C GLU A 16 13.13 -16.45 11.87
N PRO A 17 11.88 -16.96 11.87
CA PRO A 17 10.66 -16.15 11.90
C PRO A 17 10.40 -15.53 13.27
N THR A 18 11.17 -14.50 13.60
CA THR A 18 11.07 -13.72 14.85
C THR A 18 10.29 -12.42 14.63
N VAL A 19 9.85 -11.81 15.74
CA VAL A 19 9.21 -10.48 15.68
C VAL A 19 10.13 -9.42 15.09
N ASP A 20 11.42 -9.42 15.46
CA ASP A 20 12.40 -8.46 14.94
C ASP A 20 12.57 -8.61 13.42
N TYR A 21 12.60 -9.86 12.94
CA TYR A 21 12.70 -10.14 11.51
C TYR A 21 11.41 -9.75 10.76
N LEU A 22 10.22 -10.00 11.32
CA LEU A 22 8.95 -9.51 10.77
C LEU A 22 8.97 -7.97 10.60
N PHE A 23 9.43 -7.25 11.61
CA PHE A 23 9.56 -5.79 11.58
C PHE A 23 10.58 -5.32 10.55
N ALA A 24 11.73 -5.99 10.46
CA ALA A 24 12.76 -5.68 9.47
C ALA A 24 12.23 -5.86 8.03
N LEU A 25 11.58 -6.99 7.75
CA LEU A 25 10.98 -7.29 6.46
C LEU A 25 9.89 -6.29 6.09
N HIS A 26 9.00 -5.94 7.02
CA HIS A 26 7.93 -4.98 6.74
C HIS A 26 8.46 -3.59 6.39
N ARG A 27 9.43 -3.09 7.16
CA ARG A 27 10.09 -1.81 6.86
C ARG A 27 10.72 -1.83 5.47
N ALA A 28 11.51 -2.86 5.19
CA ALA A 28 12.15 -3.02 3.89
C ALA A 28 11.12 -3.12 2.75
N GLN A 29 10.01 -3.82 2.98
CA GLN A 29 8.91 -3.94 2.01
C GLN A 29 8.36 -2.57 1.63
N VAL A 30 7.90 -1.77 2.59
CA VAL A 30 7.24 -0.48 2.29
C VAL A 30 8.22 0.62 1.86
N GLU A 31 9.49 0.51 2.25
CA GLU A 31 10.57 1.42 1.85
C GLU A 31 11.07 1.16 0.43
N ARG A 32 11.05 -0.10 0.00
CA ARG A 32 11.71 -0.51 -1.25
C ARG A 32 10.73 -0.89 -2.34
N VAL A 33 9.53 -1.38 -2.00
CA VAL A 33 8.51 -1.83 -2.96
C VAL A 33 7.33 -0.87 -2.88
N PRO A 34 7.14 0.02 -3.87
CA PRO A 34 6.09 1.02 -3.80
C PRO A 34 4.70 0.43 -4.08
N TYR A 35 3.69 1.08 -3.51
CA TYR A 35 2.32 0.97 -3.99
C TYR A 35 2.20 1.66 -5.35
N GLU A 36 1.60 1.01 -6.35
CA GLU A 36 1.37 1.60 -7.67
C GLU A 36 0.21 0.94 -8.44
N ASN A 37 -0.38 1.68 -9.40
CA ASN A 37 -1.47 1.19 -10.27
C ASN A 37 -1.16 1.26 -11.77
N LEU A 38 0.11 1.31 -12.18
CA LEU A 38 0.57 1.49 -13.56
C LEU A 38 -0.07 0.49 -14.52
N GLU A 39 -0.06 -0.80 -14.18
CA GLU A 39 -0.60 -1.82 -15.08
C GLU A 39 -2.12 -1.67 -15.28
N ILE A 40 -2.83 -1.24 -14.24
CA ILE A 40 -4.28 -1.00 -14.30
C ILE A 40 -4.56 0.21 -15.19
N ILE A 41 -3.88 1.33 -14.97
CA ILE A 41 -4.12 2.55 -15.75
C ILE A 41 -3.63 2.45 -17.20
N LEU A 42 -2.63 1.61 -17.47
CA LEU A 42 -2.20 1.24 -18.82
C LEU A 42 -3.16 0.27 -19.53
N GLY A 43 -4.24 -0.15 -18.87
CA GLY A 43 -5.24 -1.07 -19.42
C GLY A 43 -4.72 -2.50 -19.59
N ARG A 44 -3.69 -2.89 -18.83
CA ARG A 44 -3.06 -4.21 -18.84
C ARG A 44 -2.99 -4.82 -17.43
N PRO A 45 -4.11 -4.94 -16.71
CA PRO A 45 -4.09 -5.46 -15.34
C PRO A 45 -3.53 -6.88 -15.31
N THR A 46 -2.62 -7.13 -14.38
CA THR A 46 -2.08 -8.47 -14.10
C THR A 46 -2.92 -9.20 -13.09
N THR A 47 -2.73 -10.51 -12.96
CA THR A 47 -3.42 -11.26 -11.91
C THR A 47 -2.85 -10.92 -10.52
N ILE A 48 -3.66 -11.22 -9.50
CA ILE A 48 -3.28 -11.10 -8.08
C ILE A 48 -2.66 -12.38 -7.52
N ALA A 49 -2.37 -13.38 -8.37
CA ALA A 49 -1.75 -14.61 -7.93
C ALA A 49 -0.38 -14.29 -7.30
N SER A 50 -0.11 -14.86 -6.12
CA SER A 50 1.09 -14.53 -5.34
C SER A 50 2.39 -14.75 -6.11
N GLY A 51 2.44 -15.78 -6.98
CA GLY A 51 3.60 -16.06 -7.83
C GLY A 51 3.87 -14.99 -8.90
N GLU A 52 2.83 -14.51 -9.59
CA GLU A 52 2.95 -13.43 -10.58
C GLU A 52 3.29 -12.11 -9.90
N SER A 53 2.62 -11.82 -8.77
CA SER A 53 2.86 -10.62 -7.95
C SER A 53 4.31 -10.58 -7.44
N THR A 54 4.82 -11.71 -6.93
CA THR A 54 6.24 -11.83 -6.51
C THR A 54 7.19 -11.57 -7.68
N GLY A 55 6.89 -12.16 -8.84
CA GLY A 55 7.73 -11.99 -10.02
C GLY A 55 7.88 -10.55 -10.47
N ARG A 56 6.78 -9.79 -10.42
CA ARG A 56 6.78 -8.35 -10.69
C ARG A 56 7.62 -7.56 -9.68
N ILE A 57 7.44 -7.84 -8.40
CA ILE A 57 8.15 -7.12 -7.32
C ILE A 57 9.66 -7.32 -7.45
N VAL A 58 10.09 -8.57 -7.69
CA VAL A 58 11.49 -8.91 -7.95
C VAL A 58 12.01 -8.21 -9.21
N ALA A 59 11.19 -8.07 -10.25
CA ALA A 59 11.53 -7.33 -11.47
C ALA A 59 11.54 -5.79 -11.31
N GLY A 60 11.44 -5.27 -10.08
CA GLY A 60 11.51 -3.83 -9.81
C GLY A 60 10.19 -3.09 -9.97
N ARG A 61 9.07 -3.80 -10.08
CA ARG A 61 7.72 -3.20 -10.08
C ARG A 61 7.12 -3.24 -8.67
N GLY A 62 5.94 -2.64 -8.53
CA GLY A 62 5.11 -2.77 -7.34
C GLY A 62 3.76 -3.37 -7.70
N GLY A 63 2.74 -2.87 -7.03
CA GLY A 63 1.34 -3.06 -7.34
C GLY A 63 0.47 -2.42 -6.27
N TYR A 64 -0.84 -2.57 -6.36
CA TYR A 64 -1.74 -2.17 -5.29
C TYR A 64 -1.90 -3.27 -4.22
N CYS A 65 -2.82 -3.07 -3.27
CA CYS A 65 -2.96 -3.89 -2.07
C CYS A 65 -2.95 -5.40 -2.31
N TYR A 66 -3.69 -5.93 -3.29
CA TYR A 66 -3.73 -7.38 -3.49
C TYR A 66 -2.39 -7.95 -3.96
N HIS A 67 -1.69 -7.26 -4.85
CA HIS A 67 -0.38 -7.71 -5.31
C HIS A 67 0.64 -7.66 -4.16
N LEU A 68 0.63 -6.58 -3.38
CA LEU A 68 1.60 -6.37 -2.30
C LEU A 68 1.34 -7.30 -1.13
N ASN A 69 0.12 -7.35 -0.59
CA ASN A 69 -0.22 -8.21 0.54
C ASN A 69 -0.28 -9.70 0.14
N GLY A 70 -0.64 -10.02 -1.11
CA GLY A 70 -0.56 -11.37 -1.65
C GLY A 70 0.89 -11.89 -1.69
N ALA A 71 1.78 -11.13 -2.32
CA ALA A 71 3.19 -11.50 -2.43
C ALA A 71 3.91 -11.49 -1.06
N PHE A 72 3.71 -10.45 -0.25
CA PHE A 72 4.35 -10.34 1.06
C PHE A 72 3.85 -11.44 2.02
N GLY A 73 2.55 -11.72 2.02
CA GLY A 73 1.99 -12.82 2.80
C GLY A 73 2.49 -14.20 2.34
N ALA A 74 2.75 -14.39 1.05
CA ALA A 74 3.36 -15.62 0.54
C ALA A 74 4.83 -15.75 1.00
N LEU A 75 5.62 -14.68 0.88
CA LEU A 75 7.00 -14.62 1.39
C LEU A 75 7.05 -14.98 2.87
N LEU A 76 6.24 -14.34 3.70
CA LEU A 76 6.21 -14.57 5.14
C LEU A 76 5.85 -16.04 5.48
N ARG A 77 4.91 -16.65 4.76
CA ARG A 77 4.58 -18.08 4.95
C ARG A 77 5.74 -19.00 4.57
N GLU A 78 6.44 -18.70 3.48
CA GLU A 78 7.63 -19.46 3.07
C GLU A 78 8.77 -19.35 4.10
N LEU A 79 8.87 -18.23 4.80
CA LEU A 79 9.83 -18.02 5.90
C LEU A 79 9.38 -18.65 7.23
N GLY A 80 8.22 -19.30 7.28
CA GLY A 80 7.73 -20.00 8.46
C GLY A 80 6.85 -19.16 9.41
N PHE A 81 6.47 -17.94 9.04
CA PHE A 81 5.50 -17.16 9.83
C PHE A 81 4.08 -17.74 9.71
N THR A 82 3.30 -17.64 10.79
CA THR A 82 1.87 -17.98 10.77
C THR A 82 1.07 -16.77 10.28
N VAL A 83 0.74 -16.72 8.99
CA VAL A 83 0.08 -15.57 8.35
C VAL A 83 -1.39 -15.86 8.02
N ARG A 84 -2.28 -14.98 8.48
CA ARG A 84 -3.70 -14.95 8.06
C ARG A 84 -3.95 -13.81 7.08
N THR A 85 -4.93 -14.01 6.21
CA THR A 85 -5.40 -12.98 5.28
C THR A 85 -6.84 -12.64 5.64
N HIS A 86 -7.19 -11.35 5.63
CA HIS A 86 -8.49 -10.84 6.05
C HIS A 86 -9.08 -9.94 4.97
N VAL A 87 -10.42 -9.87 4.94
CA VAL A 87 -11.16 -8.95 4.08
C VAL A 87 -11.19 -7.58 4.74
N GLY A 88 -10.71 -6.57 4.02
CA GLY A 88 -10.73 -5.17 4.43
C GLY A 88 -11.62 -4.31 3.53
N GLY A 89 -11.99 -3.15 4.05
CA GLY A 89 -12.64 -2.07 3.30
C GLY A 89 -12.10 -0.70 3.71
N VAL A 90 -11.34 -0.10 2.82
CA VAL A 90 -10.80 1.27 2.94
C VAL A 90 -11.89 2.27 2.56
N HIS A 91 -12.06 3.29 3.38
CA HIS A 91 -12.95 4.43 3.10
C HIS A 91 -12.15 5.73 2.92
N ARG A 92 -12.71 6.64 2.12
CA ARG A 92 -12.07 7.93 1.81
C ARG A 92 -12.10 8.87 3.02
N LEU A 93 -11.25 9.89 2.98
CA LEU A 93 -11.29 10.99 3.95
C LEU A 93 -12.70 11.60 4.00
N GLY A 94 -13.20 11.83 5.21
CA GLY A 94 -14.52 12.41 5.45
C GLY A 94 -15.71 11.50 5.10
N ALA A 95 -15.47 10.27 4.64
CA ALA A 95 -16.53 9.29 4.42
C ALA A 95 -16.68 8.37 5.63
N GLU A 96 -17.89 7.87 5.84
CA GLU A 96 -18.18 6.87 6.87
C GLU A 96 -17.46 5.53 6.59
N PRO A 97 -17.16 4.74 7.63
CA PRO A 97 -16.57 3.41 7.47
C PRO A 97 -17.48 2.49 6.65
N VAL A 98 -16.87 1.73 5.74
CA VAL A 98 -17.59 0.89 4.75
C VAL A 98 -17.68 -0.58 5.15
N GLY A 99 -17.12 -0.96 6.31
CA GLY A 99 -17.00 -2.36 6.72
C GLY A 99 -16.02 -3.15 5.84
N ALA A 100 -15.95 -4.46 6.05
CA ALA A 100 -15.08 -5.37 5.29
C ALA A 100 -15.67 -5.69 3.89
N ASN A 101 -15.78 -4.67 3.03
CA ASN A 101 -16.46 -4.77 1.73
C ASN A 101 -15.63 -5.43 0.61
N GLY A 102 -14.37 -5.78 0.88
CA GLY A 102 -13.52 -6.49 -0.07
C GLY A 102 -12.59 -5.61 -0.89
N ASN A 103 -12.68 -4.28 -0.80
CA ASN A 103 -11.83 -3.40 -1.62
C ASN A 103 -10.34 -3.40 -1.21
N HIS A 104 -9.98 -4.10 -0.13
CA HIS A 104 -8.63 -4.21 0.39
C HIS A 104 -8.39 -5.58 1.02
N ALA A 105 -7.14 -6.07 0.94
CA ALA A 105 -6.71 -7.30 1.61
C ALA A 105 -5.77 -6.93 2.75
N VAL A 106 -5.95 -7.54 3.91
CA VAL A 106 -5.16 -7.28 5.14
C VAL A 106 -4.47 -8.56 5.58
N LEU A 107 -3.31 -8.45 6.24
CA LEU A 107 -2.65 -9.59 6.86
C LEU A 107 -2.61 -9.46 8.39
N THR A 108 -2.59 -10.60 9.06
CA THR A 108 -2.09 -10.69 10.43
C THR A 108 -1.02 -11.78 10.55
N VAL A 109 -0.09 -11.60 11.47
CA VAL A 109 0.92 -12.61 11.83
C VAL A 109 0.75 -13.00 13.29
N GLU A 110 0.61 -14.29 13.55
CA GLU A 110 0.31 -14.87 14.86
C GLU A 110 1.53 -15.55 15.50
N GLY A 111 1.50 -15.72 16.82
CA GLY A 111 2.48 -16.54 17.56
C GLY A 111 3.79 -15.83 17.90
N LEU A 112 3.82 -14.50 17.87
CA LEU A 112 5.02 -13.68 18.15
C LEU A 112 4.79 -12.75 19.35
N PRO A 113 4.64 -13.27 20.58
CA PRO A 113 4.34 -12.45 21.75
C PRO A 113 5.51 -11.55 22.14
N THR A 114 5.21 -10.32 22.54
CA THR A 114 6.15 -9.38 23.20
C THR A 114 5.50 -8.77 24.43
N ALA A 115 6.24 -7.93 25.17
CA ALA A 115 5.66 -7.19 26.29
C ALA A 115 4.54 -6.23 25.83
N GLU A 116 4.69 -5.64 24.64
CA GLU A 116 3.76 -4.70 24.03
C GLU A 116 2.59 -5.40 23.30
N CYS A 117 2.80 -6.65 22.87
CA CYS A 117 1.79 -7.50 22.24
C CYS A 117 1.76 -8.90 22.89
N PRO A 118 1.17 -9.06 24.09
CA PRO A 118 1.14 -10.35 24.79
C PRO A 118 0.42 -11.47 24.02
N ASP A 119 -0.60 -11.11 23.23
CA ASP A 119 -1.36 -12.05 22.41
C ASP A 119 -0.56 -12.55 21.19
N GLY A 120 0.53 -11.86 20.84
CA GLY A 120 1.41 -12.23 19.73
C GLY A 120 0.76 -12.15 18.35
N ILE A 121 -0.26 -11.31 18.18
CA ILE A 121 -0.96 -11.08 16.91
C ILE A 121 -0.62 -9.67 16.41
N TRP A 122 -0.06 -9.60 15.22
CA TRP A 122 0.40 -8.38 14.58
C TRP A 122 -0.44 -8.08 13.35
N PHE A 123 -1.04 -6.89 13.27
CA PHE A 123 -1.58 -6.30 12.05
C PHE A 123 -0.43 -5.93 11.11
N VAL A 124 -0.46 -6.48 9.90
CA VAL A 124 0.58 -6.38 8.89
C VAL A 124 -0.06 -5.92 7.58
N ASP A 125 0.47 -4.85 6.98
CA ASP A 125 -0.07 -4.33 5.73
C ASP A 125 0.98 -3.59 4.89
N ALA A 126 1.41 -4.24 3.82
CA ALA A 126 2.31 -3.69 2.81
C ALA A 126 1.57 -2.94 1.69
N GLY A 127 0.23 -2.93 1.72
CA GLY A 127 -0.65 -2.51 0.64
C GLY A 127 -1.41 -1.20 0.88
N LEU A 128 -1.28 -0.59 2.06
CA LEU A 128 -1.98 0.66 2.45
C LEU A 128 -1.24 1.95 2.07
N GLY A 129 -0.38 1.94 1.04
CA GLY A 129 0.20 3.16 0.48
C GLY A 129 1.04 3.97 1.48
N ASP A 130 0.56 5.14 1.89
CA ASP A 130 1.20 6.10 2.80
C ASP A 130 0.96 5.83 4.30
N ALA A 131 0.36 4.69 4.65
CA ALA A 131 0.05 4.31 6.01
C ALA A 131 1.26 3.75 6.80
N ILE A 132 1.11 2.56 7.40
CA ILE A 132 2.04 2.02 8.40
C ILE A 132 3.42 1.72 7.80
N HIS A 133 4.47 2.00 8.57
CA HIS A 133 5.86 1.69 8.27
C HIS A 133 6.30 0.35 8.86
N GLU A 134 5.72 -0.04 10.00
CA GLU A 134 6.00 -1.27 10.73
C GLU A 134 4.67 -1.96 11.12
N PRO A 135 4.67 -3.26 11.45
CA PRO A 135 3.49 -3.94 11.97
C PRO A 135 2.97 -3.26 13.24
N LEU A 136 1.65 -3.31 13.45
CA LEU A 136 1.03 -2.85 14.70
C LEU A 136 0.57 -4.05 15.51
N PRO A 137 0.63 -4.02 16.85
CA PRO A 137 -0.11 -4.96 17.68
C PRO A 137 -1.60 -4.96 17.29
N ALA A 138 -2.21 -6.12 17.06
CA ALA A 138 -3.64 -6.25 16.76
C ALA A 138 -4.49 -6.09 18.04
N ARG A 139 -4.38 -4.91 18.66
CA ARG A 139 -5.05 -4.54 19.91
C ARG A 139 -5.44 -3.07 19.87
N THR A 140 -6.40 -2.71 20.72
CA THR A 140 -6.81 -1.32 20.88
C THR A 140 -5.66 -0.44 21.32
N GLY A 141 -5.42 0.66 20.60
CA GLY A 141 -4.39 1.62 20.97
C GLY A 141 -4.09 2.68 19.92
N GLU A 142 -3.32 3.66 20.35
CA GLU A 142 -2.67 4.65 19.48
C GLU A 142 -1.21 4.23 19.23
N TYR A 143 -0.80 4.29 17.97
CA TYR A 143 0.51 3.82 17.54
C TYR A 143 1.23 4.90 16.76
N ARG A 144 2.42 5.27 17.23
CA ARG A 144 3.24 6.29 16.59
C ARG A 144 4.36 5.65 15.77
N GLN A 145 4.48 6.04 14.51
CA GLN A 145 5.61 5.66 13.64
C GLN A 145 6.15 6.91 12.95
N GLY A 146 7.31 7.38 13.40
CA GLY A 146 7.89 8.63 12.93
C GLY A 146 6.97 9.83 13.19
N PRO A 147 6.57 10.59 12.14
CA PRO A 147 5.68 11.74 12.28
C PRO A 147 4.19 11.38 12.39
N PHE A 148 3.81 10.12 12.18
CA PHE A 148 2.42 9.71 12.05
C PHE A 148 1.92 8.97 13.29
N THR A 149 0.67 9.24 13.67
CA THR A 149 -0.05 8.51 14.72
C THR A 149 -1.26 7.85 14.09
N TYR A 150 -1.41 6.55 14.29
CA TYR A 150 -2.53 5.74 13.87
C TYR A 150 -3.32 5.26 15.08
N ARG A 151 -4.54 4.79 14.85
CA ARG A 151 -5.33 4.15 15.89
C ARG A 151 -5.90 2.83 15.36
N LEU A 152 -5.94 1.82 16.23
CA LEU A 152 -6.65 0.57 15.97
C LEU A 152 -7.68 0.38 17.08
N ASP A 153 -8.91 0.10 16.72
CA ASP A 153 -10.04 -0.11 17.63
C ASP A 153 -10.92 -1.28 17.12
N PRO A 154 -11.78 -1.89 17.94
CA PRO A 154 -12.83 -2.77 17.43
C PRO A 154 -13.72 -2.04 16.43
N SER A 155 -14.00 -2.65 15.28
CA SER A 155 -14.90 -2.03 14.31
C SER A 155 -16.34 -2.04 14.83
N ALA A 156 -17.07 -0.96 14.57
CA ALA A 156 -18.51 -0.90 14.82
C ALA A 156 -19.33 -1.45 13.64
N VAL A 157 -18.71 -1.68 12.47
CA VAL A 157 -19.39 -2.07 11.23
C VAL A 157 -19.03 -3.49 10.81
N ALA A 158 -17.74 -3.85 10.85
CA ALA A 158 -17.27 -5.22 10.62
C ALA A 158 -17.14 -5.94 11.97
N VAL A 159 -18.24 -6.49 12.49
CA VAL A 159 -18.26 -7.15 13.81
C VAL A 159 -18.36 -8.68 13.66
N PRO A 160 -17.45 -9.48 14.26
CA PRO A 160 -16.22 -9.05 14.93
C PRO A 160 -15.13 -8.61 13.93
N GLY A 161 -14.34 -7.60 14.29
CA GLY A 161 -13.32 -7.05 13.42
C GLY A 161 -12.70 -5.78 13.99
N TRP A 162 -11.83 -5.15 13.22
CA TRP A 162 -11.02 -4.02 13.62
C TRP A 162 -11.22 -2.83 12.68
N HIS A 163 -11.12 -1.63 13.23
CA HIS A 163 -11.07 -0.37 12.53
C HIS A 163 -9.70 0.27 12.72
N PHE A 164 -8.97 0.43 11.62
CA PHE A 164 -7.74 1.20 11.54
C PHE A 164 -8.06 2.64 11.12
N THR A 165 -7.73 3.62 11.95
CA THR A 165 -7.80 5.05 11.62
C THR A 165 -6.43 5.54 11.14
N HIS A 166 -6.38 6.15 9.96
CA HIS A 166 -5.16 6.72 9.42
C HIS A 166 -4.78 8.02 10.16
N ALA A 167 -3.48 8.31 10.25
CA ALA A 167 -2.98 9.63 10.61
C ALA A 167 -3.71 10.79 9.87
N PRO A 168 -4.06 11.88 10.58
CA PRO A 168 -4.72 13.03 9.98
C PRO A 168 -3.97 13.56 8.76
N GLY A 169 -4.70 13.72 7.65
CA GLY A 169 -4.12 14.12 6.37
C GLY A 169 -3.58 12.96 5.53
N GLY A 170 -3.77 11.71 5.92
CA GLY A 170 -3.47 10.53 5.10
C GLY A 170 -4.22 10.47 3.78
N SER A 171 -3.84 9.57 2.89
CA SER A 171 -4.50 9.44 1.58
C SER A 171 -5.92 8.86 1.63
N PHE A 172 -6.32 8.32 2.79
CA PHE A 172 -7.65 7.76 3.10
C PHE A 172 -8.01 8.02 4.57
N GLY A 173 -9.27 7.78 4.95
CA GLY A 173 -9.76 8.04 6.32
C GLY A 173 -9.44 6.91 7.28
N GLY A 174 -9.70 5.68 6.86
CA GLY A 174 -9.47 4.48 7.65
C GLY A 174 -9.85 3.22 6.88
N MET A 175 -9.81 2.11 7.58
CA MET A 175 -10.09 0.79 7.02
C MET A 175 -10.70 -0.11 8.09
N ASP A 176 -11.83 -0.74 7.79
CA ASP A 176 -12.34 -1.85 8.58
C ASP A 176 -11.82 -3.18 8.03
N PHE A 177 -11.52 -4.15 8.89
CA PHE A 177 -11.28 -5.52 8.44
C PHE A 177 -11.91 -6.56 9.36
N ASP A 178 -12.38 -7.64 8.75
CA ASP A 178 -13.04 -8.75 9.43
C ASP A 178 -12.04 -9.56 10.26
N ALA A 179 -12.42 -9.97 11.47
CA ALA A 179 -11.62 -10.88 12.28
C ALA A 179 -11.49 -12.27 11.63
N ALA A 180 -12.47 -12.69 10.82
CA ALA A 180 -12.44 -13.96 10.11
C ALA A 180 -11.36 -13.94 9.01
N ALA A 181 -10.50 -14.96 9.05
CA ALA A 181 -9.51 -15.18 8.01
C ALA A 181 -10.15 -15.81 6.76
N VAL A 182 -9.67 -15.43 5.59
CA VAL A 182 -9.95 -16.06 4.30
C VAL A 182 -8.80 -16.97 3.87
N ALA A 183 -9.07 -17.89 2.94
CA ALA A 183 -8.13 -18.92 2.52
C ALA A 183 -6.82 -18.37 1.89
N GLY A 184 -6.88 -17.20 1.28
CA GLY A 184 -5.74 -16.60 0.57
C GLY A 184 -6.16 -15.40 -0.26
N ILE A 185 -5.19 -14.86 -1.02
CA ILE A 185 -5.40 -13.67 -1.85
C ILE A 185 -6.33 -13.95 -3.03
N GLU A 186 -6.45 -15.21 -3.44
CA GLU A 186 -7.30 -15.67 -4.54
C GLU A 186 -8.79 -15.37 -4.29
N ARG A 187 -9.20 -15.23 -3.02
CA ARG A 187 -10.56 -14.79 -2.67
C ARG A 187 -10.90 -13.44 -3.29
N PHE A 188 -9.92 -12.55 -3.48
CA PHE A 188 -10.13 -11.21 -4.01
C PHE A 188 -10.16 -11.15 -5.55
N ALA A 189 -10.15 -12.28 -6.26
CA ALA A 189 -10.16 -12.27 -7.72
C ALA A 189 -11.39 -11.54 -8.33
N PRO A 190 -12.62 -11.70 -7.81
CA PRO A 190 -13.78 -10.93 -8.28
C PRO A 190 -13.62 -9.42 -7.99
N ASP A 191 -13.17 -9.09 -6.78
CA ASP A 191 -12.95 -7.70 -6.35
C ASP A 191 -11.87 -7.03 -7.21
N HIS A 192 -10.79 -7.76 -7.52
CA HIS A 192 -9.74 -7.31 -8.44
C HIS A 192 -10.28 -7.07 -9.85
N ALA A 193 -11.12 -7.96 -10.38
CA ALA A 193 -11.71 -7.79 -11.71
C ALA A 193 -12.56 -6.52 -11.79
N GLU A 194 -13.34 -6.20 -10.76
CA GLU A 194 -14.11 -4.95 -10.68
C GLU A 194 -13.19 -3.73 -10.53
N LEU A 195 -12.25 -3.79 -9.59
CA LEU A 195 -11.35 -2.67 -9.27
C LEU A 195 -10.33 -2.38 -10.38
N SER A 196 -10.09 -3.31 -11.30
CA SER A 196 -9.21 -3.10 -12.46
C SER A 196 -9.96 -2.92 -13.79
N ALA A 197 -11.30 -2.99 -13.78
CA ALA A 197 -12.11 -2.80 -14.97
C ALA A 197 -12.04 -1.35 -15.50
N PRO A 198 -12.23 -1.13 -16.82
CA PRO A 198 -12.35 0.20 -17.39
C PRO A 198 -13.41 1.04 -16.65
N GLY A 199 -13.05 2.25 -16.24
CA GLY A 199 -13.93 3.15 -15.51
C GLY A 199 -13.91 3.00 -13.98
N SER A 200 -13.22 1.99 -13.45
CA SER A 200 -12.89 1.89 -12.02
C SER A 200 -12.10 3.09 -11.53
N HIS A 201 -12.17 3.40 -10.24
CA HIS A 201 -11.37 4.44 -9.61
C HIS A 201 -9.86 4.28 -9.88
N PHE A 202 -9.34 3.05 -9.92
CA PHE A 202 -7.92 2.79 -10.18
C PHE A 202 -7.47 3.00 -11.63
N THR A 203 -8.41 3.29 -12.55
CA THR A 203 -8.10 3.65 -13.95
C THR A 203 -8.08 5.15 -14.20
N LYS A 204 -8.47 5.97 -13.21
CA LYS A 204 -8.73 7.41 -13.39
C LYS A 204 -7.54 8.31 -13.09
N MET A 205 -6.56 7.83 -12.34
CA MET A 205 -5.44 8.61 -11.84
C MET A 205 -4.22 7.72 -11.70
N VAL A 206 -3.05 8.21 -12.11
CA VAL A 206 -1.78 7.55 -11.82
C VAL A 206 -1.48 7.75 -10.34
N VAL A 207 -1.21 6.68 -9.60
CA VAL A 207 -0.86 6.73 -8.19
C VAL A 207 0.39 5.91 -7.95
N CYS A 208 1.36 6.49 -7.25
CA CYS A 208 2.48 5.75 -6.66
C CYS A 208 2.77 6.27 -5.25
N GLN A 209 2.99 5.37 -4.30
CA GLN A 209 3.26 5.74 -2.91
C GLN A 209 4.39 4.90 -2.32
N ARG A 210 5.23 5.52 -1.50
CA ARG A 210 6.34 4.86 -0.79
C ARG A 210 6.51 5.46 0.60
N ARG A 211 6.61 4.62 1.62
CA ARG A 211 6.69 4.99 3.06
C ARG A 211 8.10 4.75 3.59
N ASP A 212 8.64 5.63 4.44
CA ASP A 212 10.07 5.58 4.80
C ASP A 212 10.54 5.95 6.22
N SER A 213 10.01 5.51 7.35
CA SER A 213 10.40 6.02 8.71
C SER A 213 10.18 7.54 8.96
N LEU A 214 10.61 8.44 8.08
CA LEU A 214 10.52 9.89 8.19
C LEU A 214 9.24 10.47 7.58
N GLY A 215 8.56 9.73 6.69
CA GLY A 215 7.35 10.20 6.04
C GLY A 215 6.91 9.30 4.88
N ALA A 216 6.23 9.90 3.90
CA ALA A 216 5.80 9.25 2.68
C ALA A 216 6.02 10.15 1.46
N HIS A 217 6.31 9.52 0.32
CA HIS A 217 6.22 10.14 -1.00
C HIS A 217 4.97 9.62 -1.70
N ILE A 218 4.21 10.54 -2.29
CA ILE A 218 2.94 10.26 -2.96
C ILE A 218 2.96 10.97 -4.31
N LEU A 219 3.01 10.22 -5.40
CA LEU A 219 2.79 10.73 -6.74
C LEU A 219 1.32 10.52 -7.10
N ARG A 220 0.64 11.60 -7.46
CA ARG A 220 -0.68 11.58 -8.09
C ARG A 220 -0.58 12.31 -9.41
N ASP A 221 -0.76 11.58 -10.50
CA ASP A 221 -0.56 12.08 -11.85
C ASP A 221 0.81 12.79 -12.00
N ALA A 222 0.83 14.09 -12.26
CA ALA A 222 2.05 14.88 -12.41
C ALA A 222 2.42 15.68 -11.15
N ARG A 223 1.85 15.37 -9.98
CA ARG A 223 2.16 16.05 -8.71
C ARG A 223 2.80 15.10 -7.70
N LEU A 224 4.05 15.38 -7.35
CA LEU A 224 4.74 14.72 -6.25
C LEU A 224 4.43 15.43 -4.94
N THR A 225 4.10 14.67 -3.91
CA THR A 225 3.93 15.16 -2.55
C THR A 225 4.91 14.45 -1.63
N ARG A 226 5.68 15.22 -0.86
CA ARG A 226 6.41 14.74 0.31
C ARG A 226 5.58 15.06 1.55
N TRP A 227 5.24 14.05 2.32
CA TRP A 227 4.53 14.21 3.59
C TRP A 227 5.41 13.73 4.74
N ASP A 228 5.77 14.63 5.65
CA ASP A 228 6.62 14.34 6.82
C ASP A 228 6.20 15.17 8.03
N ALA A 229 7.07 15.28 9.05
CA ALA A 229 6.81 16.02 10.28
C ALA A 229 6.55 17.53 10.07
N ALA A 230 7.02 18.11 8.96
CA ALA A 230 6.78 19.51 8.61
C ALA A 230 5.44 19.72 7.87
N GLY A 231 4.72 18.63 7.56
CA GLY A 231 3.48 18.66 6.79
C GLY A 231 3.69 18.18 5.36
N LYS A 232 2.90 18.72 4.43
CA LYS A 232 2.93 18.33 3.00
C LYS A 232 3.60 19.40 2.16
N ALA A 233 4.67 19.02 1.47
CA ALA A 233 5.28 19.80 0.40
C ALA A 233 4.90 19.20 -0.96
N HIS A 234 4.61 20.06 -1.93
CA HIS A 234 4.15 19.65 -3.25
C HIS A 234 5.11 20.15 -4.34
N LEU A 235 5.31 19.31 -5.36
CA LEU A 235 6.04 19.62 -6.58
C LEU A 235 5.19 19.19 -7.78
N ASP A 236 4.66 20.16 -8.50
CA ASP A 236 3.98 19.93 -9.78
C ASP A 236 5.04 19.79 -10.88
N LEU A 237 5.12 18.61 -11.48
CA LEU A 237 6.09 18.23 -12.50
C LEU A 237 5.62 18.74 -13.84
N ARG A 238 6.51 19.40 -14.59
CA ARG A 238 6.15 20.10 -15.84
C ARG A 238 6.71 19.44 -17.08
N HIS A 239 7.68 18.55 -16.92
CA HIS A 239 8.32 17.87 -18.03
C HIS A 239 8.36 16.35 -17.83
N ALA A 240 8.14 15.60 -18.92
CA ALA A 240 8.15 14.15 -18.91
C ALA A 240 9.46 13.54 -18.37
N VAL A 241 10.59 14.22 -18.63
CA VAL A 241 11.91 13.81 -18.13
C VAL A 241 11.99 13.89 -16.60
N GLU A 242 11.43 14.93 -15.99
CA GLU A 242 11.38 15.09 -14.53
C GLU A 242 10.46 14.04 -13.91
N TRP A 243 9.30 13.82 -14.53
CA TRP A 243 8.35 12.82 -14.10
C TRP A 243 8.92 11.41 -14.15
N ARG A 244 9.59 11.06 -15.25
CA ARG A 244 10.31 9.79 -15.39
C ARG A 244 11.44 9.65 -14.36
N ALA A 245 12.19 10.72 -14.08
CA ALA A 245 13.23 10.71 -13.05
C ALA A 245 12.64 10.47 -11.66
N VAL A 246 11.51 11.10 -11.32
CA VAL A 246 10.81 10.85 -10.05
C VAL A 246 10.41 9.39 -9.89
N TRP A 247 9.86 8.74 -10.94
CA TRP A 247 9.57 7.31 -10.89
C TRP A 247 10.80 6.46 -10.55
N ALA A 248 11.94 6.74 -11.18
CA ALA A 248 13.17 5.99 -10.96
C ALA A 248 13.78 6.29 -9.59
N ASP A 249 14.00 7.56 -9.27
CA ASP A 249 14.80 7.99 -8.12
C ASP A 249 13.99 7.92 -6.81
N VAL A 250 12.69 8.24 -6.86
CA VAL A 250 11.82 8.30 -5.68
C VAL A 250 11.02 7.01 -5.50
N PHE A 251 10.71 6.25 -6.55
CA PHE A 251 9.90 5.04 -6.42
C PHE A 251 10.63 3.77 -6.83
N GLY A 252 11.84 3.86 -7.38
CA GLY A 252 12.61 2.70 -7.81
C GLY A 252 12.02 1.98 -9.03
N ILE A 253 11.13 2.63 -9.78
CA ILE A 253 10.47 2.09 -10.97
C ILE A 253 11.02 2.79 -12.20
N VAL A 254 11.69 2.02 -13.07
CA VAL A 254 12.20 2.55 -14.34
C VAL A 254 11.12 2.41 -15.40
N LEU A 255 10.47 3.52 -15.75
CA LEU A 255 9.52 3.54 -16.86
C LEU A 255 10.22 3.44 -18.21
N THR A 256 9.63 2.63 -19.09
CA THR A 256 9.98 2.55 -20.52
C THR A 256 9.55 3.83 -21.25
N PRO A 257 10.16 4.15 -22.41
CA PRO A 257 9.71 5.28 -23.22
C PRO A 257 8.22 5.20 -23.60
N ASP A 258 7.71 4.02 -23.99
CA ASP A 258 6.30 3.81 -24.33
C ASP A 258 5.36 4.11 -23.15
N GLU A 259 5.70 3.64 -21.94
CA GLU A 259 4.88 3.95 -20.75
C GLU A 259 4.83 5.45 -20.47
N VAL A 260 5.95 6.17 -20.67
CA VAL A 260 5.98 7.63 -20.49
C VAL A 260 5.11 8.31 -21.54
N ASP A 261 5.26 7.96 -22.82
CA ASP A 261 4.50 8.54 -23.92
C ASP A 261 2.99 8.33 -23.75
N ARG A 262 2.59 7.19 -23.19
CA ARG A 262 1.18 6.84 -22.93
C ARG A 262 0.59 7.52 -21.70
N LEU A 263 1.38 7.70 -20.63
CA LEU A 263 0.85 8.17 -19.33
C LEU A 263 1.00 9.67 -19.13
N TRP A 264 2.11 10.25 -19.58
CA TRP A 264 2.47 11.62 -19.27
C TRP A 264 1.44 12.66 -19.74
N PRO A 265 0.95 12.63 -21.00
CA PRO A 265 0.03 13.67 -21.47
C PRO A 265 -1.25 13.77 -20.62
N ASP A 266 -1.82 12.62 -20.26
CA ASP A 266 -3.03 12.57 -19.46
C ASP A 266 -2.78 12.90 -17.99
N ALA A 267 -1.62 12.51 -17.44
CA ALA A 267 -1.23 12.85 -16.07
C ALA A 267 -1.11 14.37 -15.91
N VAL A 268 -0.43 15.07 -16.82
CA VAL A 268 -0.32 16.54 -16.79
C VAL A 268 -1.70 17.17 -16.90
N LYS A 269 -2.48 16.77 -17.89
CA LYS A 269 -3.82 17.32 -18.13
C LYS A 269 -4.73 17.18 -16.91
N ARG A 270 -4.76 16.02 -16.26
CA ARG A 270 -5.55 15.81 -15.04
C ARG A 270 -5.07 16.68 -13.88
N THR A 271 -3.75 16.85 -13.75
CA THR A 271 -3.16 17.70 -12.71
C THR A 271 -3.53 19.17 -12.92
N GLU A 272 -3.46 19.67 -14.15
CA GLU A 272 -3.84 21.05 -14.50
C GLU A 272 -5.32 21.33 -14.24
N ILE A 273 -6.20 20.40 -14.62
CA ILE A 273 -7.65 20.50 -14.34
C ILE A 273 -7.90 20.60 -12.83
N TRP A 274 -7.31 19.68 -12.06
CA TRP A 274 -7.48 19.66 -10.61
C TRP A 274 -6.97 20.94 -9.95
N LEU A 275 -5.82 21.46 -10.37
CA LEU A 275 -5.27 22.73 -9.88
C LEU A 275 -6.21 23.92 -10.15
N ALA A 276 -6.83 23.96 -11.33
CA ALA A 276 -7.78 25.01 -11.69
C ALA A 276 -9.07 24.95 -10.84
N GLU A 277 -9.57 23.75 -10.55
CA GLU A 277 -10.72 23.53 -9.66
C GLU A 277 -10.42 24.03 -8.25
N GLN A 278 -9.26 23.68 -7.70
CA GLN A 278 -8.84 24.12 -6.35
C GLN A 278 -8.66 25.64 -6.25
N ALA A 279 -8.16 26.30 -7.30
CA ALA A 279 -8.03 27.75 -7.32
C ALA A 279 -9.40 28.47 -7.32
N THR A 280 -10.41 27.84 -7.90
CA THR A 280 -11.78 28.38 -7.97
C THR A 280 -12.52 28.21 -6.64
N GLU A 281 -12.27 27.12 -5.91
CA GLU A 281 -12.85 26.90 -4.57
C GLU A 281 -12.27 27.84 -3.51
N ALA A 282 -11.06 28.38 -3.74
CA ALA A 282 -10.38 29.28 -2.82
C ALA A 282 -10.66 30.79 -3.06
N SER A 283 -11.37 31.14 -4.15
CA SER A 283 -11.72 32.52 -4.53
C SER A 283 -13.15 32.89 -4.12
#